data_AF-A0A932SBS7-F1
#
_entry.id   AF-A0A932SBS7-F1
#
_cell.length_a   1.000
_cell.length_b   1.000
_cell.length_c   1.000
_cell.angle_alpha   90.00
_cell.angle_beta   90.00
_cell.angle_gamma   90.00
#
_symmetry.space_group_name_H-M   'P 1'
#
loop_
_entity.id
_entity.type
_entity.pdbx_description
1 polymer ?
#
loop_
_entity_poly.entity_id
_entity_poly.type
_entity_poly.pdbx_seq_one_letter_code
_entity_poly.pdbx_strand_id
1 'polypeptide(L)'
;MHEINHHPNNLEVRIIGYADQYGKPGYNTALSMRRAGSVASFFKDYGVEAVVEKGSCCSLSNAHGKTDQDRRVEIYASWTDSKVAQAQE
;
A
#
# COMPACT_ATOMS: atom_id res chain seq x y z
N MET A 1 5.34 -12.06 29.37
CA MET A 1 4.98 -10.99 28.41
C MET A 1 6.17 -10.84 27.47
N HIS A 2 6.17 -11.53 26.33
CA HIS A 2 7.22 -11.40 25.33
C HIS A 2 6.67 -10.49 24.23
N GLU A 3 7.13 -9.24 24.19
CA GLU A 3 6.87 -8.34 23.06
C GLU A 3 7.70 -8.81 21.87
N ILE A 4 7.03 -9.22 20.79
CA ILE A 4 7.68 -9.39 19.49
C ILE A 4 7.58 -8.03 18.77
N ASN A 5 8.43 -7.09 19.18
CA ASN A 5 8.72 -5.88 18.42
C ASN A 5 10.02 -6.08 17.63
N HIS A 6 10.05 -7.14 16.81
CA HIS A 6 11.07 -7.29 15.77
C HIS A 6 10.33 -7.28 14.44
N HIS A 7 10.04 -6.07 13.94
CA HIS A 7 9.88 -5.93 12.50
C HIS A 7 11.22 -6.39 11.90
N PRO A 8 11.21 -7.32 10.93
CA PRO A 8 12.44 -7.64 10.23
C PRO A 8 12.98 -6.32 9.68
N ASN A 9 14.27 -6.02 9.92
CA ASN A 9 14.93 -4.78 9.46
C ASN A 9 14.89 -4.58 7.93
N ASN A 10 14.25 -5.49 7.20
CA ASN A 10 14.09 -5.50 5.76
C ASN A 10 12.60 -5.56 5.33
N LEU A 11 11.65 -5.16 6.18
CA LEU A 11 10.24 -5.03 5.76
C LEU A 11 10.09 -3.80 4.86
N GLU A 12 9.79 -4.03 3.60
CA GLU A 12 9.41 -3.00 2.64
C GLU A 12 7.88 -2.99 2.50
N VAL A 13 7.25 -1.83 2.71
CA VAL A 13 5.82 -1.64 2.54
C VAL A 13 5.57 -0.62 1.43
N ARG A 14 4.78 -1.01 0.43
CA ARG A 14 4.29 -0.12 -0.63
C ARG A 14 2.76 -0.05 -0.58
N ILE A 15 2.23 1.17 -0.56
CA ILE A 15 0.81 1.45 -0.40
C ILE A 15 0.33 2.21 -1.63
N ILE A 16 -0.66 1.66 -2.32
CA ILE A 16 -1.19 2.24 -3.55
C ILE A 16 -2.63 2.66 -3.33
N GLY A 17 -2.90 3.95 -3.52
CA GLY A 17 -4.24 4.53 -3.35
C GLY A 17 -4.97 4.64 -4.68
N TYR A 18 -6.21 4.15 -4.71
CA TYR A 18 -7.07 4.20 -5.90
C TYR A 18 -8.26 5.13 -5.68
N ALA A 19 -8.69 5.76 -6.78
CA ALA A 19 -9.88 6.58 -6.82
C ALA A 19 -10.71 6.17 -8.03
N ASP A 20 -11.99 6.53 -7.96
CA ASP A 20 -12.99 6.30 -8.98
C ASP A 20 -12.58 6.92 -10.33
N GLN A 21 -13.12 6.39 -11.43
CA GLN A 21 -13.04 7.00 -12.75
C GLN A 21 -13.91 8.26 -12.86
N TYR A 22 -14.94 8.39 -12.02
CA TYR A 22 -15.79 9.58 -11.96
C TYR A 22 -15.13 10.69 -11.14
N GLY A 23 -15.13 11.93 -11.66
CA GLY A 23 -14.60 13.10 -10.97
C GLY A 23 -13.45 13.81 -11.70
N LYS A 24 -13.02 14.96 -11.17
CA LYS A 24 -11.90 15.71 -11.77
C LYS A 24 -10.59 14.95 -11.56
N PRO A 25 -9.72 14.81 -12.58
CA PRO A 25 -8.46 14.07 -12.46
C PRO A 25 -7.57 14.52 -11.29
N GLY A 26 -7.50 15.83 -11.03
CA GLY A 26 -6.76 16.40 -9.90
C GLY A 26 -7.37 16.04 -8.55
N TYR A 27 -8.70 16.04 -8.43
CA TYR A 27 -9.39 15.63 -7.22
C TYR A 27 -9.18 14.13 -6.94
N ASN A 28 -9.32 13.28 -7.96
CA ASN A 28 -9.11 11.84 -7.80
C ASN A 28 -7.66 11.52 -7.45
N THR A 29 -6.70 12.21 -8.06
CA THR A 29 -5.28 12.10 -7.66
C THR A 29 -5.06 12.48 -6.20
N ALA A 30 -5.61 13.61 -5.75
CA ALA A 30 -5.48 14.03 -4.36
C ALA A 30 -6.18 13.04 -3.40
N LEU A 31 -7.34 12.52 -3.77
CA LEU A 31 -8.08 11.54 -2.99
C LEU A 31 -7.31 10.22 -2.85
N SER A 32 -6.78 9.68 -3.96
CA SER A 32 -5.91 8.51 -3.98
C SER A 32 -4.75 8.66 -3.00
N MET A 33 -4.01 9.77 -3.11
CA MET A 33 -2.81 10.01 -2.30
C MET A 33 -3.14 10.20 -0.82
N ARG A 34 -4.24 10.89 -0.47
CA ARG A 34 -4.66 11.05 0.93
C ARG A 34 -4.98 9.71 1.58
N ARG A 35 -5.65 8.81 0.86
CA ARG A 35 -6.04 7.49 1.39
C ARG A 35 -4.82 6.61 1.63
N ALA A 36 -3.91 6.54 0.65
CA ALA A 36 -2.66 5.81 0.83
C ALA A 36 -1.78 6.43 1.93
N GLY A 37 -1.71 7.77 2.00
CA GLY A 37 -1.01 8.48 3.06
C GLY A 37 -1.56 8.21 4.47
N SER A 38 -2.88 8.10 4.63
CA SER A 38 -3.49 7.75 5.92
C SER A 38 -3.08 6.36 6.40
N VAL A 39 -2.95 5.40 5.49
CA VAL A 39 -2.47 4.05 5.82
C VAL A 39 -0.96 4.08 6.09
N ALA A 40 -0.19 4.87 5.34
CA ALA A 40 1.24 5.04 5.62
C ALA A 40 1.50 5.64 7.01
N SER A 41 0.71 6.62 7.44
CA SER A 41 0.78 7.16 8.79
C SER A 41 0.54 6.09 9.86
N PHE A 42 -0.43 5.19 9.63
CA PHE A 42 -0.64 4.05 10.53
C PHE A 42 0.62 3.18 10.62
N PHE A 43 1.25 2.78 9.50
CA PHE A 43 2.49 2.00 9.54
C PHE A 43 3.63 2.74 10.26
N LYS A 44 3.73 4.05 10.05
CA LYS A 44 4.73 4.90 10.69
C LYS A 44 4.57 4.92 12.22
N ASP A 45 3.34 4.92 12.72
CA ASP A 45 3.05 4.83 14.17
C ASP A 45 3.55 3.51 14.78
N TYR A 46 3.74 2.47 13.96
CA TYR A 46 4.35 1.19 14.34
C TYR A 46 5.83 1.08 13.94
N GLY A 47 6.47 2.18 13.54
CA GLY A 47 7.89 2.20 13.19
C GLY A 47 8.22 1.57 11.84
N VAL A 48 7.23 1.43 10.95
CA VAL A 48 7.41 0.92 9.59
C VAL A 48 7.26 2.06 8.60
N GLU A 49 8.32 2.38 7.86
CA GLU A 49 8.25 3.33 6.75
C GLU A 49 7.57 2.67 5.55
N ALA A 50 6.70 3.42 4.87
CA ALA A 50 5.96 2.95 3.71
C ALA A 50 6.04 3.91 2.54
N VAL A 51 6.21 3.36 1.34
CA VAL A 51 6.19 4.13 0.08
C VAL A 51 4.75 4.31 -0.37
N VAL A 52 4.36 5.55 -0.65
CA VAL A 52 3.00 5.92 -1.08
C VAL A 52 2.97 6.19 -2.57
N GLU A 53 2.05 5.54 -3.28
CA GLU A 53 1.89 5.69 -4.72
C GLU A 53 0.43 5.92 -5.13
N LYS A 54 0.27 6.55 -6.31
CA LYS A 54 -1.02 6.71 -6.96
C LYS A 54 -1.32 5.49 -7.82
N GLY A 55 -2.44 4.83 -7.56
CA GLY A 55 -2.99 3.78 -8.40
C GLY A 55 -3.63 4.33 -9.69
N SER A 56 -3.64 3.50 -10.73
CA SER A 56 -4.38 3.81 -11.97
C SER A 56 -5.89 3.80 -11.74
N CYS A 57 -6.64 4.72 -12.36
CA CYS A 57 -8.04 5.00 -12.04
C CYS A 57 -9.07 3.99 -12.63
N CYS A 58 -8.62 2.85 -13.12
CA CYS A 58 -9.50 1.93 -13.86
C CYS A 58 -10.14 0.90 -12.93
N SER A 59 -11.40 0.58 -13.19
CA SER A 59 -12.13 -0.42 -12.41
C SER A 59 -11.50 -1.79 -12.50
N LEU A 60 -11.30 -2.45 -11.35
CA LEU A 60 -10.89 -3.85 -11.30
C LEU A 60 -12.01 -4.80 -11.76
N SER A 61 -13.25 -4.33 -11.76
CA SER A 61 -14.39 -5.09 -12.23
C SER A 61 -14.87 -4.61 -13.59
N ASN A 62 -15.07 -5.56 -14.49
CA ASN A 62 -15.78 -5.41 -15.76
C ASN A 62 -17.24 -4.94 -15.54
N ALA A 63 -17.72 -5.02 -14.30
CA ALA A 63 -19.01 -4.52 -13.87
C ALA A 63 -18.91 -3.01 -13.58
N HIS A 64 -19.36 -2.19 -14.53
CA HIS A 64 -19.65 -0.79 -14.29
C HIS A 64 -20.57 -0.67 -13.06
N GLY A 65 -20.11 -0.01 -12.00
CA GLY A 65 -20.96 0.37 -10.86
C GLY A 65 -20.53 -0.12 -9.48
N LYS A 66 -19.45 -0.91 -9.34
CA LYS A 66 -18.89 -1.22 -8.00
C LYS A 66 -17.89 -0.15 -7.54
N THR A 67 -18.40 1.07 -7.35
CA THR A 67 -17.60 2.27 -7.01
C THR A 67 -16.69 2.09 -5.78
N ASP A 68 -17.03 1.17 -4.87
CA ASP A 68 -16.22 0.87 -3.68
C ASP A 68 -14.93 0.11 -4.00
N GLN A 69 -14.91 -0.74 -5.04
CA GLN A 69 -13.69 -1.45 -5.47
C GLN A 69 -12.70 -0.53 -6.17
N ASP A 70 -13.20 0.54 -6.80
CA ASP A 70 -12.36 1.56 -7.42
C ASP A 70 -11.79 2.52 -6.37
N ARG A 71 -12.45 2.58 -5.22
CA ARG A 71 -12.12 3.37 -4.03
C ARG A 71 -11.40 2.52 -2.99
N ARG A 72 -10.29 1.89 -3.39
CA ARG A 72 -9.51 0.99 -2.53
C ARG A 72 -8.11 1.52 -2.21
N VAL A 73 -7.48 0.86 -1.24
CA VAL A 73 -6.04 0.96 -0.98
C VAL A 73 -5.49 -0.45 -1.05
N GLU A 74 -4.41 -0.65 -1.78
CA GLU A 74 -3.68 -1.91 -1.84
C GLU A 74 -2.37 -1.77 -1.05
N ILE A 75 -2.02 -2.80 -0.29
CA ILE A 75 -0.81 -2.86 0.53
C ILE A 75 0.02 -4.05 0.03
N TYR A 76 1.24 -3.76 -0.40
CA TYR A 76 2.24 -4.75 -0.75
C TYR A 76 3.30 -4.73 0.34
N ALA A 77 3.52 -5.87 0.97
CA ALA A 77 4.56 -6.04 1.99
C ALA A 77 5.51 -7.14 1.53
N SER A 78 6.81 -6.85 1.51
CA SER A 78 7.87 -7.80 1.23
C SER A 78 8.94 -7.74 2.30
N TRP A 79 9.56 -8.87 2.59
CA TRP A 79 10.72 -8.93 3.45
C TRP A 79 11.81 -9.75 2.76
N THR A 80 13.06 -9.33 2.88
CA THR A 80 14.18 -10.17 2.46
C THR A 80 14.63 -11.04 3.62
N ASP A 81 14.51 -12.36 3.44
CA ASP A 81 15.04 -13.35 4.37
C ASP A 81 16.55 -13.51 4.14
N SER A 82 17.35 -13.13 5.15
CA SER A 82 18.81 -13.17 5.06
C SER A 82 19.40 -14.59 4.96
N LYS A 83 18.57 -15.64 5.07
CA LYS A 83 19.02 -17.05 5.08
C LYS A 83 19.23 -17.68 3.70
N VAL A 84 18.81 -17.04 2.61
CA VAL A 84 18.94 -17.60 1.25
C VAL A 84 20.30 -17.30 0.59
N ALA A 85 21.08 -16.36 1.15
CA ALA A 85 22.35 -15.90 0.56
C ALA A 85 23.58 -16.80 0.85
N GLN A 86 23.42 -17.94 1.54
CA GLN A 86 24.53 -18.79 1.98
C GLN A 86 24.45 -20.24 1.47
N ALA A 87 23.56 -20.55 0.52
CA ALA A 87 23.47 -21.89 -0.10
C ALA A 87 24.00 -21.88 -1.54
N GLN A 88 25.25 -21.45 -1.72
CA GLN A 88 26.05 -21.76 -2.91
C GLN A 88 27.51 -21.94 -2.46
N GLU A 89 27.83 -23.15 -1.98
CA GLU A 89 29.17 -23.72 -2.08
C GLU A 89 29.06 -25.24 -2.23
#